data_AF-A0A432S784-F1
#
_entry.id   AF-A0A432S784-F1
#
_cell.length_a   1.000
_cell.length_b   1.000
_cell.length_c   1.000
_cell.angle_alpha   90.00
_cell.angle_beta   90.00
_cell.angle_gamma   90.00
#
_symmetry.space_group_name_H-M   'P 1'
#
loop_
_entity.id
_entity.type
_entity.pdbx_description
1 polymer ?
#
loop_
_entity_poly.entity_id
_entity_poly.type
_entity_poly.pdbx_seq_one_letter_code
_entity_poly.pdbx_strand_id
1 'polypeptide(L)'
;MPIRRIDDHTEVTGFPTEADFLLAASVTYTCTIEGITQTGHPGIIPLTPTLDAELITAGSVFSLPKMISVSHGTPTPALLTRAAQKLKPFSTLKILNLGLETPPKYCGVLDFHITPSPAITSSQYLKSRELFFKGMAAARVYTPKSGTLILGESIPSGTTTAYAALKALGYACEGLFSSSFKTSPDALKEQSIQAALQRIEPTMDNFEKLALSAD
;
A
#
# COMPACT_ATOMS: atom_id res chain seq x y z
N MET A 1 16.28 1.70 -21.93
CA MET A 1 15.26 2.75 -22.19
C MET A 1 15.62 3.98 -21.36
N PRO A 2 15.56 5.19 -21.92
CA PRO A 2 15.74 6.42 -21.13
C PRO A 2 14.59 6.57 -20.13
N ILE A 3 14.90 6.93 -18.89
CA ILE A 3 13.88 7.34 -17.92
C ILE A 3 13.60 8.82 -18.17
N ARG A 4 12.32 9.20 -18.29
CA ARG A 4 11.90 10.57 -18.59
C ARG A 4 11.05 11.13 -17.47
N ARG A 5 11.15 12.44 -17.26
CA ARG A 5 10.20 13.13 -16.37
C ARG A 5 8.82 13.17 -17.00
N ILE A 6 7.80 13.18 -16.16
CA ILE A 6 6.39 13.19 -16.61
C ILE A 6 5.94 14.60 -17.00
N ASP A 7 6.48 15.62 -16.34
CA ASP A 7 6.11 17.03 -16.49
C ASP A 7 6.69 17.70 -17.74
N ASP A 8 7.98 17.46 -18.03
CA ASP A 8 8.69 18.12 -19.14
C ASP A 8 9.23 17.14 -20.20
N HIS A 9 9.03 15.83 -20.01
CA HIS A 9 9.51 14.75 -20.89
C HIS A 9 11.04 14.71 -21.12
N THR A 10 11.80 15.48 -20.34
CA THR A 10 13.26 15.47 -20.39
C THR A 10 13.81 14.16 -19.85
N GLU A 11 14.94 13.73 -20.40
CA GLU A 11 15.65 12.55 -19.90
C GLU A 11 16.24 12.85 -18.53
N VAL A 12 15.99 11.95 -17.58
CA VAL A 12 16.57 12.03 -16.25
C VAL A 12 17.99 11.51 -16.32
N THR A 13 18.96 12.41 -16.11
CA THR A 13 20.37 12.08 -15.98
C THR A 13 20.77 12.13 -14.51
N GLY A 14 21.60 11.17 -14.08
CA GLY A 14 22.02 11.05 -12.68
C GLY A 14 20.94 10.41 -11.79
N PHE A 15 21.11 9.13 -11.50
CA PHE A 15 20.33 8.45 -10.46
C PHE A 15 21.11 8.42 -9.16
N PRO A 16 20.44 8.42 -8.00
CA PRO A 16 21.08 8.13 -6.74
C PRO A 16 21.93 6.86 -6.82
N THR A 17 23.19 6.98 -6.39
CA THR A 17 24.10 5.83 -6.32
C THR A 17 23.71 4.87 -5.20
N GLU A 18 23.01 5.38 -4.20
CA GLU A 18 22.52 4.65 -3.04
C GLU A 18 21.12 5.15 -2.69
N ALA A 19 20.32 4.30 -2.05
CA ALA A 19 19.02 4.66 -1.51
C ALA A 19 18.68 3.74 -0.33
N ASP A 20 17.96 4.27 0.64
CA ASP A 20 17.18 3.46 1.58
C ASP A 20 15.84 3.09 0.93
N PHE A 21 15.33 1.90 1.24
CA PHE A 21 14.01 1.46 0.85
C PHE A 21 13.19 1.09 2.09
N LEU A 22 12.04 1.74 2.24
CA LEU A 22 11.03 1.43 3.24
C LEU A 22 9.78 0.92 2.53
N LEU A 23 9.27 -0.23 2.96
CA LEU A 23 7.97 -0.73 2.51
C LEU A 23 6.92 -0.40 3.56
N ALA A 24 5.98 0.50 3.24
CA ALA A 24 4.74 0.68 3.97
C ALA A 24 3.83 -0.53 3.73
N ALA A 25 3.81 -1.46 4.67
CA ALA A 25 3.05 -2.71 4.55
C ALA A 25 1.81 -2.62 5.46
N SER A 26 0.63 -2.67 4.86
CA SER A 26 -0.64 -2.49 5.58
C SER A 26 -1.74 -3.40 5.03
N VAL A 27 -2.73 -3.68 5.88
CA VAL A 27 -3.98 -4.32 5.49
C VAL A 27 -5.11 -3.31 5.70
N THR A 28 -5.92 -3.13 4.65
CA THR A 28 -7.27 -2.58 4.79
C THR A 28 -8.27 -3.71 4.64
N TYR A 29 -9.27 -3.80 5.52
CA TYR A 29 -10.38 -4.73 5.37
C TYR A 29 -11.26 -4.40 4.15
N THR A 30 -11.02 -3.30 3.45
CA THR A 30 -11.58 -3.08 2.12
C THR A 30 -11.21 -4.23 1.18
N CYS A 31 -10.06 -4.89 1.36
CA CYS A 31 -9.64 -6.03 0.55
C CYS A 31 -10.43 -7.32 0.77
N THR A 32 -11.27 -7.40 1.81
CA THR A 32 -12.13 -8.57 2.07
C THR A 32 -13.50 -8.43 1.43
N ILE A 33 -13.81 -7.31 0.77
CA ILE A 33 -15.02 -7.17 -0.05
C ILE A 33 -14.86 -8.11 -1.27
N GLU A 34 -15.77 -9.06 -1.43
CA GLU A 34 -15.69 -10.06 -2.50
C GLU A 34 -15.63 -9.39 -3.87
N GLY A 35 -14.61 -9.73 -4.68
CA GLY A 35 -14.44 -9.20 -6.03
C GLY A 35 -13.84 -7.78 -6.13
N ILE A 36 -13.47 -7.14 -5.02
CA ILE A 36 -12.95 -5.77 -5.02
C ILE A 36 -11.53 -5.63 -5.57
N THR A 37 -10.71 -6.70 -5.44
CA THR A 37 -9.28 -6.71 -5.80
C THR A 37 -8.87 -8.07 -6.34
N GLN A 38 -7.88 -8.07 -7.24
CA GLN A 38 -7.14 -9.25 -7.71
C GLN A 38 -5.72 -9.30 -7.14
N THR A 39 -5.34 -8.33 -6.32
CA THR A 39 -4.04 -8.32 -5.66
C THR A 39 -4.04 -9.37 -4.56
N GLY A 40 -3.21 -10.41 -4.72
CA GLY A 40 -3.08 -11.50 -3.76
C GLY A 40 -3.84 -12.76 -4.15
N HIS A 41 -3.68 -13.80 -3.33
CA HIS A 41 -4.34 -15.09 -3.54
C HIS A 41 -5.74 -15.10 -2.87
N PRO A 42 -6.81 -15.52 -3.58
CA PRO A 42 -8.14 -15.66 -2.99
C PRO A 42 -8.11 -16.47 -1.67
N GLY A 43 -8.78 -15.95 -0.64
CA GLY A 43 -8.80 -16.58 0.70
C GLY A 43 -7.66 -16.16 1.64
N ILE A 44 -6.59 -15.54 1.12
CA ILE A 44 -5.48 -14.98 1.95
C ILE A 44 -5.02 -13.61 1.46
N ILE A 45 -5.90 -12.82 0.83
CA ILE A 45 -5.58 -11.46 0.33
C ILE A 45 -4.92 -10.59 1.42
N PRO A 46 -5.40 -10.56 2.68
CA PRO A 46 -4.74 -9.80 3.77
C PRO A 46 -3.29 -10.20 4.07
N LEU A 47 -2.86 -11.41 3.68
CA LEU A 47 -1.49 -11.88 3.90
C LEU A 47 -0.50 -11.35 2.85
N THR A 48 -0.98 -10.87 1.71
CA THR A 48 -0.16 -10.37 0.59
C THR A 48 0.98 -9.43 1.00
N PRO A 49 0.75 -8.35 1.80
CA PRO A 49 1.83 -7.45 2.18
C PRO A 49 2.92 -8.12 3.03
N THR A 50 2.56 -9.10 3.85
CA THR A 50 3.50 -9.95 4.58
C THR A 50 4.35 -10.77 3.62
N LEU A 51 3.74 -11.40 2.61
CA LEU A 51 4.44 -12.22 1.63
C LEU A 51 5.35 -11.38 0.72
N ASP A 52 4.91 -10.20 0.31
CA ASP A 52 5.72 -9.25 -0.47
C ASP A 52 6.97 -8.83 0.33
N ALA A 53 6.80 -8.48 1.61
CA ALA A 53 7.91 -8.12 2.50
C ALA A 53 8.94 -9.25 2.65
N GLU A 54 8.48 -10.49 2.86
CA GLU A 54 9.33 -11.67 2.96
C GLU A 54 10.07 -11.96 1.64
N LEU A 55 9.38 -11.82 0.51
CA LEU A 55 9.96 -12.01 -0.82
C LEU A 55 11.05 -10.97 -1.11
N ILE A 56 10.80 -9.69 -0.82
CA ILE A 56 11.77 -8.61 -1.04
C ILE A 56 13.02 -8.82 -0.20
N THR A 57 12.84 -9.18 1.08
CA THR A 57 13.95 -9.30 2.02
C THR A 57 14.73 -10.60 1.82
N ALA A 58 14.05 -11.73 1.93
CA ALA A 58 14.66 -13.05 2.01
C ALA A 58 14.54 -13.86 0.71
N GLY A 59 13.71 -13.44 -0.24
CA GLY A 59 13.54 -14.12 -1.53
C GLY A 59 12.62 -15.34 -1.47
N SER A 60 11.79 -15.46 -0.43
CA SER A 60 10.85 -16.57 -0.24
C SER A 60 9.66 -16.12 0.62
N VAL A 61 8.54 -16.81 0.52
CA VAL A 61 7.27 -16.52 1.21
C VAL A 61 7.04 -17.51 2.36
N PHE A 62 7.62 -17.22 3.52
CA PHE A 62 7.66 -18.12 4.68
C PHE A 62 6.35 -18.18 5.48
N SER A 63 5.49 -17.19 5.29
CA SER A 63 4.18 -17.13 5.93
C SER A 63 3.06 -17.71 5.07
N LEU A 64 3.35 -18.06 3.81
CA LEU A 64 2.37 -18.73 2.95
C LEU A 64 2.03 -20.13 3.49
N PRO A 65 0.74 -20.43 3.78
CA PRO A 65 0.34 -21.77 4.22
C PRO A 65 0.65 -22.83 3.18
N LYS A 66 1.24 -23.98 3.59
CA LYS A 66 1.64 -25.07 2.67
C LYS A 66 0.50 -25.66 1.83
N MET A 67 -0.74 -25.55 2.31
CA MET A 67 -1.93 -26.05 1.60
C MET A 67 -2.33 -25.17 0.41
N ILE A 68 -1.82 -23.93 0.35
CA ILE A 68 -2.13 -22.99 -0.71
C ILE A 68 -1.05 -23.10 -1.80
N SER A 69 -1.46 -23.47 -3.00
CA SER A 69 -0.59 -23.38 -4.16
C SER A 69 -0.55 -21.94 -4.68
N VAL A 70 0.60 -21.52 -5.22
CA VAL A 70 0.72 -20.24 -5.89
C VAL A 70 -0.19 -20.25 -7.12
N SER A 71 -1.24 -19.44 -7.11
CA SER A 71 -2.18 -19.34 -8.22
C SER A 71 -1.53 -18.80 -9.49
N HIS A 72 -2.00 -19.25 -10.66
CA HIS A 72 -1.65 -18.65 -11.94
C HIS A 72 -2.30 -17.26 -12.07
N GLY A 73 -1.56 -16.23 -11.67
CA GLY A 73 -1.94 -14.82 -11.79
C GLY A 73 -0.74 -13.97 -12.20
N THR A 74 -0.95 -12.67 -12.38
CA THR A 74 0.15 -11.74 -12.63
C THR A 74 1.12 -11.77 -11.44
N PRO A 75 2.43 -11.99 -11.67
CA PRO A 75 3.41 -12.05 -10.59
C PRO A 75 3.46 -10.73 -9.80
N THR A 76 3.73 -10.81 -8.50
CA THR A 76 3.81 -9.61 -7.64
C THR A 76 4.92 -8.64 -8.09
N PRO A 77 4.67 -7.31 -8.09
CA PRO A 77 5.71 -6.30 -8.30
C PRO A 77 6.86 -6.38 -7.30
N ALA A 78 6.67 -7.02 -6.15
CA ALA A 78 7.73 -7.29 -5.17
C ALA A 78 8.94 -8.04 -5.78
N LEU A 79 8.75 -8.79 -6.87
CA LEU A 79 9.84 -9.39 -7.63
C LEU A 79 10.77 -8.35 -8.27
N LEU A 80 10.23 -7.22 -8.74
CA LEU A 80 11.03 -6.13 -9.30
C LEU A 80 11.84 -5.44 -8.20
N THR A 81 11.23 -5.19 -7.03
CA THR A 81 11.94 -4.66 -5.86
C THR A 81 13.04 -5.62 -5.39
N ARG A 82 12.77 -6.93 -5.40
CA ARG A 82 13.78 -7.95 -5.09
C ARG A 82 14.92 -7.96 -6.10
N ALA A 83 14.61 -7.87 -7.40
CA ALA A 83 15.61 -7.80 -8.45
C ALA A 83 16.50 -6.56 -8.28
N ALA A 84 15.90 -5.40 -7.99
CA ALA A 84 16.63 -4.18 -7.64
C ALA A 84 17.56 -4.41 -6.43
N GLN A 85 17.04 -4.96 -5.32
CA GLN A 85 17.83 -5.28 -4.13
C GLN A 85 18.99 -6.25 -4.40
N LYS A 86 18.83 -7.19 -5.34
CA LYS A 86 19.88 -8.16 -5.71
C LYS A 86 20.96 -7.55 -6.61
N LEU A 87 20.56 -6.72 -7.58
CA LEU A 87 21.47 -6.11 -8.54
C LEU A 87 22.22 -4.91 -7.92
N LYS A 88 21.53 -4.16 -7.07
CA LYS A 88 22.04 -2.97 -6.40
C LYS A 88 21.38 -2.84 -5.03
N PRO A 89 21.99 -3.43 -3.98
CA PRO A 89 21.41 -3.42 -2.65
C PRO A 89 21.13 -2.00 -2.14
N PHE A 90 19.95 -1.82 -1.55
CA PHE A 90 19.62 -0.62 -0.79
C PHE A 90 20.53 -0.50 0.45
N SER A 91 20.86 0.73 0.83
CA SER A 91 21.66 1.02 2.03
C SER A 91 20.93 0.59 3.30
N THR A 92 19.60 0.65 3.26
CA THR A 92 18.67 0.12 4.25
C THR A 92 17.48 -0.50 3.55
N LEU A 93 17.04 -1.67 4.01
CA LEU A 93 15.75 -2.27 3.65
C LEU A 93 14.97 -2.51 4.95
N LYS A 94 13.87 -1.81 5.16
CA LYS A 94 12.97 -2.04 6.30
C LYS A 94 11.51 -2.10 5.89
N ILE A 95 10.74 -2.85 6.66
CA ILE A 95 9.29 -2.95 6.54
C ILE A 95 8.68 -2.10 7.64
N LEU A 96 7.83 -1.15 7.28
CA LEU A 96 6.99 -0.43 8.21
C LEU A 96 5.73 -1.28 8.38
N ASN A 97 5.58 -1.90 9.56
CA ASN A 97 4.32 -2.60 9.87
C ASN A 97 3.28 -1.55 10.24
N LEU A 98 2.39 -1.25 9.29
CA LEU A 98 1.35 -0.23 9.40
C LEU A 98 -0.04 -0.86 9.56
N GLY A 99 -0.12 -2.07 10.11
CA GLY A 99 -1.40 -2.77 10.31
C GLY A 99 -1.45 -4.12 9.61
N LEU A 100 -0.37 -4.90 9.69
CA LEU A 100 -0.35 -6.28 9.20
C LEU A 100 -1.07 -7.21 10.18
N GLU A 101 -1.89 -8.13 9.66
CA GLU A 101 -2.45 -9.21 10.47
C GLU A 101 -1.38 -10.23 10.90
N THR A 102 -0.40 -10.46 10.03
CA THR A 102 0.72 -11.38 10.27
C THR A 102 2.04 -10.65 10.05
N PRO A 103 2.89 -10.50 11.08
CA PRO A 103 4.22 -9.91 10.91
C PRO A 103 5.10 -10.76 9.96
N PRO A 104 5.89 -10.15 9.07
CA PRO A 104 6.73 -10.88 8.13
C PRO A 104 7.95 -11.48 8.80
N LYS A 105 8.34 -12.68 8.37
CA LYS A 105 9.52 -13.39 8.90
C LYS A 105 10.80 -12.94 8.20
N TYR A 106 11.92 -13.01 8.92
CA TYR A 106 13.25 -12.67 8.39
C TYR A 106 13.37 -11.25 7.82
N CYS A 107 12.55 -10.32 8.34
CA CYS A 107 12.49 -8.93 7.89
C CYS A 107 12.94 -7.97 8.99
N GLY A 108 13.62 -6.89 8.62
CA GLY A 108 13.84 -5.75 9.52
C GLY A 108 12.56 -4.93 9.62
N VAL A 109 11.81 -5.08 10.70
CA VAL A 109 10.50 -4.44 10.88
C VAL A 109 10.60 -3.25 11.83
N LEU A 110 10.05 -2.11 11.41
CA LEU A 110 9.67 -1.02 12.31
C LEU A 110 8.17 -1.13 12.58
N ASP A 111 7.81 -1.58 13.78
CA ASP A 111 6.42 -1.79 14.15
C ASP A 111 5.79 -0.52 14.68
N PHE A 112 4.68 -0.12 14.08
CA PHE A 112 3.90 1.02 14.55
C PHE A 112 2.87 0.60 15.58
N HIS A 113 2.66 -0.68 15.87
CA HIS A 113 1.64 -1.14 16.81
C HIS A 113 0.26 -0.52 16.47
N ILE A 114 -0.11 -0.62 15.21
CA ILE A 114 -1.43 -0.25 14.70
C ILE A 114 -2.08 -1.49 14.07
N THR A 115 -3.40 -1.50 14.04
CA THR A 115 -4.19 -2.60 13.49
C THR A 115 -4.54 -2.32 12.03
N PRO A 116 -4.94 -3.36 11.26
CA PRO A 116 -5.53 -3.15 9.94
C PRO A 116 -6.60 -2.07 9.93
N SER A 117 -6.69 -1.31 8.84
CA SER A 117 -7.73 -0.31 8.67
C SER A 117 -9.08 -0.97 8.39
N PRO A 118 -10.19 -0.40 8.90
CA PRO A 118 -11.52 -0.90 8.58
C PRO A 118 -11.82 -0.78 7.08
N ALA A 119 -12.77 -1.58 6.59
CA ALA A 119 -13.25 -1.39 5.23
C ALA A 119 -13.89 0.00 5.09
N ILE A 120 -13.72 0.64 3.93
CA ILE A 120 -14.37 1.94 3.64
C ILE A 120 -15.91 1.84 3.58
N THR A 121 -16.47 0.64 3.62
CA THR A 121 -17.91 0.37 3.74
C THR A 121 -18.35 0.07 5.18
N SER A 122 -17.41 -0.01 6.13
CA SER A 122 -17.66 -0.31 7.54
C SER A 122 -18.23 0.89 8.29
N SER A 123 -18.93 0.61 9.39
CA SER A 123 -19.32 1.61 10.39
C SER A 123 -18.16 2.02 11.32
N GLN A 124 -17.05 1.28 11.30
CA GLN A 124 -15.83 1.62 12.02
C GLN A 124 -15.00 2.62 11.23
N TYR A 125 -14.25 3.46 11.94
CA TYR A 125 -13.47 4.55 11.36
C TYR A 125 -11.99 4.39 11.64
N LEU A 126 -11.18 4.77 10.65
CA LEU A 126 -9.74 4.89 10.81
C LEU A 126 -9.43 6.07 11.74
N LYS A 127 -8.49 5.89 12.68
CA LYS A 127 -8.01 6.98 13.53
C LYS A 127 -7.01 7.88 12.78
N SER A 128 -7.42 8.39 11.63
CA SER A 128 -6.58 9.08 10.62
C SER A 128 -5.65 10.14 11.24
N ARG A 129 -6.16 10.98 12.14
CA ARG A 129 -5.38 12.02 12.82
C ARG A 129 -4.29 11.43 13.71
N GLU A 130 -4.60 10.43 14.52
CA GLU A 130 -3.64 9.74 15.39
C GLU A 130 -2.54 9.09 14.56
N LEU A 131 -2.92 8.38 13.49
CA LEU A 131 -1.99 7.69 12.59
C LEU A 131 -1.05 8.66 11.89
N PHE A 132 -1.56 9.80 11.42
CA PHE A 132 -0.74 10.84 10.81
C PHE A 132 0.34 11.35 11.77
N PHE A 133 -0.05 11.68 13.01
CA PHE A 133 0.92 12.14 14.02
C PHE A 133 1.91 11.04 14.44
N LYS A 134 1.47 9.77 14.45
CA LYS A 134 2.34 8.61 14.70
C LYS A 134 3.39 8.44 13.60
N GLY A 135 2.98 8.58 12.34
CA GLY A 135 3.86 8.64 11.17
C GLY A 135 4.89 9.75 11.28
N MET A 136 4.46 10.97 11.60
CA MET A 136 5.36 12.11 11.79
C MET A 136 6.35 11.89 12.95
N ALA A 137 5.90 11.33 14.07
CA ALA A 137 6.77 11.05 15.20
C ALA A 137 7.87 10.03 14.83
N ALA A 138 7.50 8.97 14.10
CA ALA A 138 8.46 7.98 13.60
C ALA A 138 9.46 8.59 12.60
N ALA A 139 8.99 9.44 11.69
CA ALA A 139 9.84 10.11 10.71
C ALA A 139 10.87 11.04 11.37
N ARG A 140 10.53 11.72 12.47
CA ARG A 140 11.45 12.61 13.19
C ARG A 140 12.63 11.90 13.84
N VAL A 141 12.48 10.61 14.17
CA VAL A 141 13.54 9.81 14.79
C VAL A 141 14.21 8.84 13.82
N TYR A 142 13.67 8.69 12.60
CA TYR A 142 14.26 7.89 11.56
C TYR A 142 15.43 8.65 10.92
N THR A 143 16.64 8.08 11.00
CA THR A 143 17.82 8.62 10.33
C THR A 143 18.13 7.75 9.11
N PRO A 144 17.94 8.26 7.88
CA PRO A 144 18.31 7.53 6.68
C PRO A 144 19.83 7.37 6.59
N LYS A 145 20.29 6.25 6.03
CA LYS A 145 21.71 6.00 5.74
C LYS A 145 22.17 6.59 4.42
N SER A 146 21.22 6.88 3.53
CA SER A 146 21.48 7.48 2.22
C SER A 146 20.81 8.84 2.11
N GLY A 147 21.33 9.68 1.20
CA GLY A 147 20.67 10.93 0.82
C GLY A 147 19.35 10.74 0.06
N THR A 148 19.01 9.50 -0.32
CA THR A 148 17.76 9.14 -0.99
C THR A 148 16.97 8.12 -0.18
N LEU A 149 15.68 8.39 -0.02
CA LEU A 149 14.71 7.46 0.58
C LEU A 149 13.63 7.11 -0.45
N ILE A 150 13.43 5.82 -0.68
CA ILE A 150 12.33 5.28 -1.47
C ILE A 150 11.30 4.71 -0.49
N LEU A 151 10.09 5.25 -0.52
CA LEU A 151 8.95 4.74 0.23
C LEU A 151 8.00 4.05 -0.75
N GLY A 152 7.97 2.72 -0.71
CA GLY A 152 6.99 1.90 -1.45
C GLY A 152 5.83 1.49 -0.55
N GLU A 153 4.78 0.95 -1.15
CA GLU A 153 3.64 0.38 -0.42
C GLU A 153 3.36 -1.06 -0.88
N SER A 154 2.77 -1.85 0.01
CA SER A 154 2.01 -3.05 -0.37
C SER A 154 0.73 -3.06 0.45
N ILE A 155 -0.39 -2.72 -0.20
CA ILE A 155 -1.71 -2.59 0.40
C ILE A 155 -2.75 -3.14 -0.58
N PRO A 156 -3.30 -4.35 -0.35
CA PRO A 156 -4.40 -4.87 -1.15
C PRO A 156 -5.60 -3.92 -1.11
N SER A 157 -6.17 -3.62 -2.29
CA SER A 157 -7.21 -2.60 -2.48
C SER A 157 -6.79 -1.13 -2.28
N GLY A 158 -5.49 -0.83 -2.18
CA GLY A 158 -4.96 0.53 -2.03
C GLY A 158 -5.44 1.51 -3.12
N THR A 159 -5.68 1.07 -4.35
CA THR A 159 -6.20 1.98 -5.39
C THR A 159 -7.66 2.36 -5.17
N THR A 160 -8.47 1.50 -4.54
CA THR A 160 -9.87 1.79 -4.19
C THR A 160 -9.94 2.80 -3.05
N THR A 161 -9.14 2.61 -2.00
CA THR A 161 -9.06 3.52 -0.84
C THR A 161 -8.43 4.85 -1.21
N ALA A 162 -7.39 4.87 -2.05
CA ALA A 162 -6.83 6.10 -2.59
C ALA A 162 -7.85 6.90 -3.43
N TYR A 163 -8.67 6.21 -4.24
CA TYR A 163 -9.73 6.86 -5.01
C TYR A 163 -10.83 7.44 -4.10
N ALA A 164 -11.29 6.67 -3.11
CA ALA A 164 -12.24 7.15 -2.12
C ALA A 164 -11.70 8.38 -1.35
N ALA A 165 -10.44 8.35 -0.92
CA ALA A 165 -9.78 9.43 -0.21
C ALA A 165 -9.70 10.72 -1.05
N LEU A 166 -9.26 10.63 -2.31
CA LEU A 166 -9.20 11.82 -3.18
C LEU A 166 -10.59 12.40 -3.47
N LYS A 167 -11.60 11.56 -3.71
CA LYS A 167 -12.99 12.03 -3.86
C LYS A 167 -13.50 12.71 -2.59
N ALA A 168 -13.27 12.12 -1.41
CA ALA A 168 -13.69 12.70 -0.13
C ALA A 168 -13.05 14.07 0.13
N LEU A 169 -11.80 14.25 -0.32
CA LEU A 169 -11.07 15.52 -0.25
C LEU A 169 -11.48 16.54 -1.34
N GLY A 170 -12.34 16.16 -2.28
CA GLY A 170 -12.88 17.06 -3.31
C GLY A 170 -12.07 17.16 -4.60
N TYR A 171 -11.14 16.23 -4.86
CA TYR A 171 -10.40 16.19 -6.12
C TYR A 171 -11.23 15.57 -7.24
N ALA A 172 -11.23 16.21 -8.43
CA ALA A 172 -11.76 15.64 -9.65
C ALA A 172 -10.82 14.53 -10.15
N CYS A 173 -11.22 13.27 -9.98
CA CYS A 173 -10.36 12.11 -10.22
C CYS A 173 -11.09 10.89 -10.79
N GLU A 174 -12.30 11.11 -11.32
CA GLU A 174 -13.10 10.08 -11.98
C GLU A 174 -12.31 9.43 -13.12
N GLY A 175 -12.20 8.11 -13.09
CA GLY A 175 -11.51 7.33 -14.12
C GLY A 175 -9.98 7.48 -14.14
N LEU A 176 -9.37 8.17 -13.16
CA LEU A 176 -7.93 8.38 -13.10
C LEU A 176 -7.16 7.32 -12.29
N PHE A 177 -7.87 6.41 -11.62
CA PHE A 177 -7.27 5.37 -10.78
C PHE A 177 -7.11 4.05 -11.52
N SER A 178 -5.95 3.42 -11.31
CA SER A 178 -5.63 2.12 -11.89
C SER A 178 -6.36 0.98 -11.18
N SER A 179 -6.50 -0.14 -11.90
CA SER A 179 -7.13 -1.35 -11.39
C SER A 179 -6.18 -2.54 -11.54
N SER A 180 -6.17 -3.43 -10.56
CA SER A 180 -5.47 -4.72 -10.64
C SER A 180 -6.12 -5.67 -11.68
N PHE A 181 -7.32 -5.35 -12.15
CA PHE A 181 -8.08 -6.14 -13.11
C PHE A 181 -7.79 -5.70 -14.55
N LYS A 182 -7.72 -6.68 -15.46
CA LYS A 182 -7.60 -6.43 -16.91
C LYS A 182 -8.84 -5.75 -17.51
N THR A 183 -10.01 -6.04 -16.96
CA THR A 183 -11.29 -5.34 -17.18
C THR A 183 -11.81 -4.97 -15.80
N SER A 184 -11.74 -3.69 -15.44
CA SER A 184 -12.02 -3.25 -14.07
C SER A 184 -13.47 -3.55 -13.67
N PRO A 185 -13.74 -4.11 -12.48
CA PRO A 185 -15.08 -4.22 -11.93
C PRO A 185 -15.50 -2.84 -11.41
N ASP A 186 -15.62 -1.88 -12.33
CA ASP A 186 -15.82 -0.47 -12.00
C ASP A 186 -17.08 -0.25 -11.16
N ALA A 187 -18.11 -1.06 -11.38
CA ALA A 187 -19.35 -0.99 -10.62
C ALA A 187 -19.17 -1.28 -9.12
N LEU A 188 -18.42 -2.33 -8.74
CA LEU A 188 -18.25 -2.68 -7.32
C LEU A 188 -17.34 -1.70 -6.59
N LYS A 189 -16.25 -1.27 -7.26
CA LYS A 189 -15.36 -0.25 -6.72
C LYS A 189 -16.10 1.06 -6.51
N GLU A 190 -16.83 1.53 -7.52
CA GLU A 190 -17.59 2.77 -7.41
C GLU A 190 -18.68 2.65 -6.35
N GLN A 191 -19.41 1.53 -6.24
CA GLN A 191 -20.38 1.30 -5.17
C GLN A 191 -19.76 1.39 -3.77
N SER A 192 -18.59 0.76 -3.57
CA SER A 192 -17.89 0.80 -2.28
C SER A 192 -17.42 2.22 -1.94
N ILE A 193 -16.93 2.96 -2.93
CA ILE A 193 -16.53 4.36 -2.78
C ILE A 193 -17.74 5.24 -2.47
N GLN A 194 -18.85 5.09 -3.19
CA GLN A 194 -20.08 5.85 -2.95
C GLN A 194 -20.64 5.59 -1.55
N ALA A 195 -20.60 4.35 -1.06
CA ALA A 195 -21.00 4.03 0.31
C ALA A 195 -20.13 4.74 1.37
N ALA A 196 -18.84 4.96 1.07
CA ALA A 196 -17.99 5.79 1.91
C ALA A 196 -18.38 7.28 1.84
N LEU A 197 -18.55 7.80 0.63
CA LEU A 197 -18.84 9.22 0.37
C LEU A 197 -20.20 9.66 0.91
N GLN A 198 -21.21 8.79 0.94
CA GLN A 198 -22.52 9.08 1.54
C GLN A 198 -22.46 9.39 3.04
N ARG A 199 -21.37 9.03 3.72
CA ARG A 199 -21.14 9.30 5.14
C ARG A 199 -20.31 10.58 5.35
N ILE A 200 -19.85 11.22 4.28
CA ILE A 200 -19.04 12.43 4.33
C ILE A 200 -19.96 13.64 4.36
N GLU A 201 -19.83 14.45 5.42
CA GLU A 201 -20.54 15.72 5.52
C GLU A 201 -19.65 16.90 5.07
N PRO A 202 -20.21 17.96 4.45
CA PRO A 202 -19.45 19.13 4.02
C PRO A 202 -18.67 19.82 5.14
N THR A 203 -19.13 19.70 6.39
CA THR A 203 -18.51 20.30 7.57
C THR A 203 -17.32 19.52 8.11
N MET A 204 -17.10 18.28 7.65
CA MET A 204 -16.00 17.44 8.11
C MET A 204 -14.64 17.99 7.65
N ASP A 205 -13.67 17.95 8.56
CA ASP A 205 -12.28 18.24 8.22
C ASP A 205 -11.64 17.10 7.41
N ASN A 206 -10.41 17.32 6.93
CA ASN A 206 -9.72 16.34 6.09
C ASN A 206 -9.42 15.03 6.83
N PHE A 207 -9.16 15.07 8.14
CA PHE A 207 -8.94 13.85 8.91
C PHE A 207 -10.24 13.07 9.12
N GLU A 208 -11.33 13.75 9.41
CA GLU A 208 -12.66 13.13 9.52
C GLU A 208 -13.09 12.49 8.20
N LYS A 209 -12.82 13.16 7.06
CA LYS A 209 -13.04 12.60 5.73
C LYS A 209 -12.21 11.34 5.49
N LEU A 210 -10.90 11.41 5.74
CA LEU A 210 -9.99 10.28 5.58
C LEU A 210 -10.30 9.12 6.54
N ALA A 211 -10.87 9.40 7.72
CA ALA A 211 -11.30 8.38 8.68
C ALA A 211 -12.34 7.42 8.10
N LEU A 212 -13.08 7.87 7.08
CA LEU A 212 -14.17 7.14 6.43
C LEU A 212 -13.76 6.48 5.11
N SER A 213 -12.69 6.95 4.47
CA SER A 213 -12.40 6.69 3.06
C SER A 213 -10.99 6.15 2.77
N ALA A 214 -10.06 6.22 3.71
CA ALA A 214 -8.65 5.85 3.51
C ALA A 214 -8.29 4.51 4.17
N ASP A 215 -7.04 4.09 3.97
CA ASP A 215 -6.40 2.93 4.61
C ASP A 215 -5.30 3.31 5.60
#